data_AF-A0A9W9I1F0-F1
#
_entry.id   AF-A0A9W9I1F0-F1
#
_cell.length_a   1.000
_cell.length_b   1.000
_cell.length_c   1.000
_cell.angle_alpha   90.00
_cell.angle_beta   90.00
_cell.angle_gamma   90.00
#
_symmetry.space_group_name_H-M   'P 1'
#
loop_
_entity.id
_entity.type
_entity.pdbx_description
1 polymer ?
#
loop_
_entity_poly.entity_id
_entity_poly.type
_entity_poly.pdbx_seq_one_letter_code
_entity_poly.pdbx_strand_id
1 'polypeptide(L)'
;MNSIIDDSNILNAVIHEATVNWFNMPELVIDHGTIGNPFFSEFTPGENSTSDIIQPLPAGKYIDQSAQTEISCTDGTGRRKRRKEPQSRGGNTNATILQLLKACNYKNKSLNDKDARDVQAVADYLIAGDCRQNLQAQVKTWNGNSSARYNALGLPTLQKTPESAARYFEILQSGSLATQSLELRIAQASIYVIYLEICRDLRDRKDEDNPSRSKGDKIETVARNIILGAAAEIAGEDFSDYRDQSGNSITEVLRWGKRWWSLASGVGLGVLITCSEELADWNRRDENFTATQLNALITYIRSARPGYLTFFGSLESVTKSLMLGDESALAITSHDEKAGGSSKWLIPDEDERCSVDENSLFLQTTSDPWECVDMEAVSKEKAALFF
;
A
#
# COMPACT_ATOMS: atom_id res chain seq x y z
N MET A 1 19.22 -45.52 -30.23
CA MET A 1 18.59 -44.33 -30.83
C MET A 1 17.16 -44.29 -30.33
N ASN A 2 16.87 -43.43 -29.36
CA ASN A 2 15.56 -42.83 -29.08
C ASN A 2 15.80 -41.71 -28.07
N SER A 3 15.46 -40.49 -28.48
CA SER A 3 15.80 -39.24 -27.83
C SER A 3 14.90 -38.99 -26.62
N ILE A 4 15.52 -38.68 -25.50
CA ILE A 4 14.88 -38.07 -24.34
C ILE A 4 14.75 -36.58 -24.67
N ILE A 5 13.52 -36.08 -24.74
CA ILE A 5 13.22 -34.65 -24.88
C ILE A 5 13.30 -34.05 -23.48
N ASP A 6 14.03 -32.95 -23.38
CA ASP A 6 14.39 -32.24 -22.15
C ASP A 6 13.25 -31.29 -21.72
N ASP A 7 12.50 -31.68 -20.69
CA ASP A 7 11.34 -30.98 -20.14
C ASP A 7 11.68 -29.61 -19.49
N SER A 8 12.98 -29.30 -19.34
CA SER A 8 13.45 -28.04 -18.75
C SER A 8 13.20 -26.80 -19.65
N ASN A 9 13.02 -26.99 -20.95
CA ASN A 9 12.79 -25.89 -21.89
C ASN A 9 11.31 -25.48 -22.01
N ILE A 10 10.37 -26.34 -21.58
CA ILE A 10 8.93 -26.03 -21.65
C ILE A 10 8.52 -25.15 -20.46
N LEU A 11 9.11 -25.37 -19.27
CA LEU A 11 8.79 -24.57 -18.08
C LEU A 11 9.29 -23.11 -18.19
N ASN A 12 10.45 -22.88 -18.81
CA ASN A 12 10.98 -21.54 -19.04
C ASN A 12 10.19 -20.76 -20.11
N ALA A 13 9.61 -21.44 -21.10
CA ALA A 13 8.75 -20.81 -22.10
C ALA A 13 7.40 -20.37 -21.52
N VAL A 14 6.80 -21.17 -20.61
CA VAL A 14 5.51 -20.84 -19.97
C VAL A 14 5.63 -19.68 -18.98
N ILE A 15 6.76 -19.54 -18.27
CA ILE A 15 7.00 -18.43 -17.33
C ILE A 15 7.24 -17.11 -18.07
N HIS A 16 7.91 -17.15 -19.23
CA HIS A 16 8.18 -15.96 -20.05
C HIS A 16 6.93 -15.46 -20.81
N GLU A 17 5.97 -16.34 -21.08
CA GLU A 17 4.70 -15.98 -21.75
C GLU A 17 3.67 -15.41 -20.75
N ALA A 18 3.69 -15.84 -19.48
CA ALA A 18 2.82 -15.30 -18.43
C ALA A 18 3.20 -13.88 -17.96
N THR A 19 4.49 -13.52 -18.03
CA THR A 19 4.97 -12.17 -17.66
C THR A 19 4.78 -11.13 -18.77
N VAL A 20 4.75 -11.56 -20.04
CA VAL A 20 4.52 -10.67 -21.20
C VAL A 20 3.03 -10.43 -21.47
N ASN A 21 2.15 -11.40 -21.16
CA ASN A 21 0.71 -11.27 -21.42
C ASN A 21 -0.08 -10.39 -20.43
N TRP A 22 0.50 -9.96 -19.31
CA TRP A 22 -0.15 -8.98 -18.42
C TRP A 22 -0.16 -7.55 -18.98
N PHE A 23 0.68 -7.24 -19.98
CA PHE A 23 0.76 -5.91 -20.59
C PHE A 23 -0.06 -5.75 -21.89
N ASN A 24 -0.72 -6.81 -22.40
CA ASN A 24 -1.47 -6.78 -23.67
C ASN A 24 -2.85 -7.44 -23.55
N MET A 25 -3.81 -6.81 -22.85
CA MET A 25 -5.23 -7.10 -23.10
C MET A 25 -5.75 -6.21 -24.23
N PRO A 26 -6.42 -6.77 -25.26
CA PRO A 26 -7.00 -5.98 -26.35
C PRO A 26 -8.25 -5.23 -25.89
N GLU A 27 -8.43 -4.01 -26.41
CA GLU A 27 -9.62 -3.18 -26.25
C GLU A 27 -10.89 -3.97 -26.59
N LEU A 28 -11.78 -4.11 -25.61
CA LEU A 28 -13.16 -4.52 -25.83
C LEU A 28 -13.90 -3.35 -26.49
N VAL A 29 -14.02 -3.41 -27.81
CA VAL A 29 -14.92 -2.58 -28.61
C VAL A 29 -16.36 -2.90 -28.18
N ILE A 30 -16.99 -1.96 -27.47
CA ILE A 30 -18.43 -2.03 -27.18
C ILE A 30 -19.17 -1.33 -28.31
N ASP A 31 -19.92 -2.12 -29.06
CA ASP A 31 -20.80 -1.71 -30.15
C ASP A 31 -22.03 -0.95 -29.60
N HIS A 32 -22.33 0.22 -30.17
CA HIS A 32 -23.45 1.07 -29.77
C HIS A 32 -24.76 0.56 -30.38
N GLY A 33 -25.39 -0.39 -29.69
CA GLY A 33 -26.75 -0.85 -29.99
C GLY A 33 -27.83 0.05 -29.36
N THR A 34 -28.56 0.78 -30.22
CA THR A 34 -29.68 1.66 -29.87
C THR A 34 -30.93 0.88 -29.47
N ILE A 35 -31.40 0.98 -28.23
CA ILE A 35 -32.77 0.64 -27.78
C ILE A 35 -33.06 1.60 -26.60
N GLY A 36 -33.93 2.60 -26.71
CA GLY A 36 -35.38 2.47 -26.78
C GLY A 36 -35.98 2.85 -25.42
N ASN A 37 -36.25 4.16 -25.24
CA ASN A 37 -37.02 4.72 -24.12
C ASN A 37 -38.38 3.99 -24.03
N PRO A 38 -38.94 3.73 -22.83
CA PRO A 38 -40.01 4.64 -22.45
C PRO A 38 -40.27 4.83 -20.93
N PHE A 39 -41.05 5.87 -20.68
CA PHE A 39 -41.91 6.16 -19.52
C PHE A 39 -41.32 6.85 -18.28
N PHE A 40 -41.57 8.17 -18.28
CA PHE A 40 -41.86 9.04 -17.15
C PHE A 40 -42.89 8.44 -16.18
N SER A 41 -42.64 8.55 -14.88
CA SER A 41 -43.68 8.92 -13.91
C SER A 41 -43.08 9.80 -12.82
N GLU A 42 -43.66 10.98 -12.68
CA GLU A 42 -43.43 12.03 -11.69
C GLU A 42 -43.50 11.50 -10.25
N PHE A 43 -42.58 11.96 -9.38
CA PHE A 43 -42.87 12.21 -7.97
C PHE A 43 -41.99 13.37 -7.48
N THR A 44 -42.63 14.47 -7.10
CA THR A 44 -42.08 15.63 -6.40
C THR A 44 -42.24 15.49 -4.87
N PRO A 45 -41.56 16.32 -4.06
CA PRO A 45 -40.83 15.87 -2.88
C PRO A 45 -41.60 15.98 -1.57
N GLY A 46 -41.31 15.06 -0.65
CA GLY A 46 -41.64 15.18 0.76
C GLY A 46 -40.41 15.64 1.54
N GLU A 47 -40.46 16.88 2.02
CA GLU A 47 -39.59 17.42 3.05
C GLU A 47 -39.66 16.52 4.29
N ASN A 48 -38.51 16.12 4.83
CA ASN A 48 -38.36 15.91 6.28
C ASN A 48 -36.90 16.11 6.67
N SER A 49 -36.68 17.24 7.31
CA SER A 49 -35.48 17.64 7.99
C SER A 49 -35.37 16.84 9.30
N THR A 50 -34.38 15.96 9.39
CA THR A 50 -33.85 15.47 10.66
C THR A 50 -32.35 15.62 10.63
N SER A 51 -31.88 16.58 11.43
CA SER A 51 -30.48 16.78 11.78
C SER A 51 -29.92 15.53 12.45
N ASP A 52 -29.10 14.77 11.72
CA ASP A 52 -28.32 13.68 12.29
C ASP A 52 -27.16 14.26 13.10
N ILE A 53 -27.30 14.16 14.41
CA ILE A 53 -26.26 14.46 15.39
C ILE A 53 -25.15 13.42 15.22
N ILE A 54 -23.98 13.87 14.76
CA ILE A 54 -22.74 13.09 14.71
C ILE A 54 -22.38 12.63 16.12
N GLN A 55 -22.35 11.32 16.36
CA GLN A 55 -21.77 10.78 17.59
C GLN A 55 -20.24 10.77 17.49
N PRO A 56 -19.51 11.18 18.54
CA PRO A 56 -18.06 11.08 18.57
C PRO A 56 -17.62 9.62 18.59
N LEU A 57 -16.43 9.38 18.01
CA LEU A 57 -15.71 8.11 18.03
C LEU A 57 -15.85 7.40 19.39
N PRO A 58 -16.26 6.12 19.45
CA PRO A 58 -16.15 5.37 20.69
C PRO A 58 -14.66 5.28 21.04
N ALA A 59 -14.28 5.86 22.18
CA ALA A 59 -12.99 5.63 22.81
C ALA A 59 -12.90 4.13 23.16
N GLY A 60 -12.43 3.34 22.19
CA GLY A 60 -12.11 1.94 22.38
C GLY A 60 -11.01 1.85 23.43
N LYS A 61 -11.38 1.34 24.61
CA LYS A 61 -10.44 0.88 25.62
C LYS A 61 -9.60 -0.23 24.98
N TYR A 62 -8.41 0.11 24.52
CA TYR A 62 -7.35 -0.86 24.33
C TYR A 62 -7.06 -1.45 25.71
N ILE A 63 -7.48 -2.71 25.91
CA ILE A 63 -7.12 -3.47 27.10
C ILE A 63 -5.63 -3.78 26.95
N ASP A 64 -4.82 -3.05 27.72
CA ASP A 64 -3.42 -3.34 27.95
C ASP A 64 -3.32 -4.69 28.68
N GLN A 65 -2.96 -5.74 27.94
CA GLN A 65 -2.50 -7.00 28.49
C GLN A 65 -0.97 -7.06 28.40
N SER A 66 -0.31 -6.15 29.11
CA SER A 66 1.08 -6.36 29.51
C SER A 66 1.18 -6.27 31.03
N ALA A 67 1.62 -7.38 31.61
CA ALA A 67 1.70 -7.60 33.04
C ALA A 67 2.60 -6.57 33.73
N GLN A 68 2.15 -6.18 34.92
CA GLN A 68 2.81 -5.29 35.88
C GLN A 68 4.27 -5.70 36.13
N THR A 69 5.18 -4.73 36.01
CA THR A 69 6.37 -4.68 36.86
C THR A 69 6.50 -3.23 37.32
N GLU A 70 6.15 -2.98 38.58
CA GLU A 70 6.32 -1.70 39.25
C GLU A 70 7.80 -1.30 39.23
N ILE A 71 8.12 -0.16 38.60
CA ILE A 71 9.37 0.56 38.86
C ILE A 71 9.03 2.01 39.13
N SER A 72 9.37 2.42 40.35
CA SER A 72 9.20 3.74 40.96
C SER A 72 9.75 4.88 40.10
N CYS A 73 9.00 5.98 40.07
CA CYS A 73 9.43 7.27 39.53
C CYS A 73 10.71 7.78 40.21
N THR A 74 11.73 8.07 39.43
CA THR A 74 12.75 9.07 39.78
C THR A 74 13.00 9.97 38.60
N ASP A 75 12.81 11.27 38.82
CA ASP A 75 13.20 12.36 37.93
C ASP A 75 14.66 12.23 37.49
N GLY A 76 14.88 12.30 36.18
CA GLY A 76 16.21 12.29 35.60
C GLY A 76 16.16 12.63 34.12
N THR A 77 16.74 13.76 33.76
CA THR A 77 16.99 14.23 32.40
C THR A 77 17.73 13.18 31.57
N GLY A 78 16.98 12.30 30.90
CA GLY A 78 17.52 11.19 30.12
C GLY A 78 17.63 11.57 28.65
N ARG A 79 18.87 11.79 28.17
CA ARG A 79 19.19 11.73 26.74
C ARG A 79 18.57 10.47 26.14
N ARG A 80 17.67 10.63 25.16
CA ARG A 80 17.12 9.53 24.33
C ARG A 80 18.30 8.64 23.90
N LYS A 81 18.36 7.41 24.45
CA LYS A 81 19.29 6.39 23.96
C LYS A 81 19.00 6.20 22.48
N ARG A 82 19.99 6.53 21.62
CA ARG A 82 19.99 6.13 20.21
C ARG A 82 19.65 4.64 20.17
N ARG A 83 18.50 4.29 19.59
CA ARG A 83 18.13 2.92 19.27
C ARG A 83 19.29 2.34 18.47
N LYS A 84 19.84 1.19 18.89
CA LYS A 84 20.91 0.52 18.14
C LYS A 84 20.44 0.36 16.70
N GLU A 85 21.23 0.85 15.76
CA GLU A 85 21.02 0.55 14.34
C GLU A 85 20.87 -0.98 14.18
N PRO A 86 20.00 -1.44 13.27
CA PRO A 86 19.96 -2.84 12.90
C PRO A 86 21.40 -3.28 12.64
N GLN A 87 21.88 -4.28 13.38
CA GLN A 87 23.21 -4.82 13.12
C GLN A 87 23.21 -5.31 11.68
N SER A 88 23.91 -4.60 10.78
CA SER A 88 24.15 -5.11 9.45
C SER A 88 24.81 -6.47 9.64
N ARG A 89 24.19 -7.54 9.16
CA ARG A 89 24.93 -8.79 8.93
C ARG A 89 25.96 -8.46 7.85
N GLY A 90 27.11 -7.92 8.28
CA GLY A 90 28.26 -7.69 7.44
C GLY A 90 28.78 -9.05 7.01
N GLY A 91 28.28 -9.55 5.88
CA GLY A 91 28.64 -10.89 5.42
C GLY A 91 27.99 -11.35 4.12
N ASN A 92 26.81 -10.85 3.73
CA ASN A 92 26.11 -11.40 2.55
C ASN A 92 25.74 -10.36 1.48
N THR A 93 26.60 -9.38 1.26
CA THR A 93 26.40 -8.42 0.18
C THR A 93 26.78 -9.06 -1.16
N ASN A 94 25.77 -9.44 -1.94
CA ASN A 94 25.95 -9.95 -3.31
C ASN A 94 26.50 -8.83 -4.22
N ALA A 95 27.77 -8.94 -4.63
CA ALA A 95 28.46 -7.95 -5.44
C ALA A 95 27.82 -7.74 -6.82
N THR A 96 27.26 -8.80 -7.42
CA THR A 96 26.55 -8.71 -8.70
C THR A 96 25.31 -7.85 -8.57
N ILE A 97 24.51 -8.06 -7.52
CA ILE A 97 23.32 -7.26 -7.22
C ILE A 97 23.66 -5.79 -6.99
N LEU A 98 24.73 -5.50 -6.24
CA LEU A 98 25.19 -4.12 -6.07
C LEU A 98 25.57 -3.45 -7.39
N GLN A 99 26.28 -4.17 -8.27
CA GLN A 99 26.67 -3.64 -9.57
C GLN A 99 25.44 -3.35 -10.44
N LEU A 100 24.46 -4.26 -10.46
CA LEU A 100 23.20 -4.10 -11.17
C LEU A 100 22.38 -2.90 -10.66
N LEU A 101 22.22 -2.78 -9.33
CA LEU A 101 21.56 -1.65 -8.70
C LEU A 101 22.18 -0.30 -9.09
N LYS A 102 23.51 -0.24 -9.18
CA LYS A 102 24.24 0.97 -9.54
C LYS A 102 24.21 1.29 -11.03
N ALA A 103 24.16 0.27 -11.88
CA ALA A 103 24.10 0.41 -13.34
C ALA A 103 22.74 0.94 -13.82
N CYS A 104 21.69 0.71 -13.04
CA CYS A 104 20.34 1.20 -13.30
C CYS A 104 20.24 2.73 -13.31
N ASN A 105 19.50 3.27 -14.29
CA ASN A 105 19.25 4.71 -14.40
C ASN A 105 17.85 5.09 -13.89
N TYR A 106 17.78 5.59 -12.65
CA TYR A 106 16.53 6.00 -12.01
C TYR A 106 16.26 7.50 -12.24
N LYS A 107 15.72 7.86 -13.41
CA LYS A 107 15.44 9.26 -13.81
C LYS A 107 16.70 10.16 -13.75
N ASN A 108 17.77 9.73 -14.40
CA ASN A 108 19.08 10.39 -14.46
C ASN A 108 19.84 10.42 -13.14
N LYS A 109 19.52 9.50 -12.22
CA LYS A 109 20.24 9.32 -10.95
C LYS A 109 20.68 7.87 -10.81
N SER A 110 21.96 7.69 -10.49
CA SER A 110 22.52 6.40 -10.07
C SER A 110 22.63 6.35 -8.55
N LEU A 111 22.63 5.13 -8.01
CA LEU A 111 22.86 4.91 -6.58
C LEU A 111 24.35 4.98 -6.27
N ASN A 112 24.68 5.56 -5.11
CA ASN A 112 26.00 5.36 -4.51
C ASN A 112 26.07 3.98 -3.81
N ASP A 113 27.27 3.57 -3.42
CA ASP A 113 27.49 2.25 -2.79
C ASP A 113 26.71 2.05 -1.50
N LYS A 114 26.55 3.11 -0.70
CA LYS A 114 25.81 3.05 0.57
C LYS A 114 24.33 2.81 0.27
N ASP A 115 23.74 3.61 -0.62
CA ASP A 115 22.33 3.52 -0.97
C ASP A 115 22.00 2.16 -1.61
N ALA A 116 22.88 1.63 -2.46
CA ALA A 116 22.72 0.30 -3.05
C ALA A 116 22.76 -0.81 -2.00
N ARG A 117 23.66 -0.72 -1.00
CA ARG A 117 23.70 -1.66 0.12
C ARG A 117 22.47 -1.57 1.00
N ASP A 118 21.99 -0.36 1.26
CA ASP A 118 20.78 -0.14 2.07
C ASP A 118 19.54 -0.74 1.36
N VAL A 119 19.44 -0.56 0.03
CA VAL A 119 18.38 -1.19 -0.78
C VAL A 119 18.47 -2.72 -0.73
N GLN A 120 19.67 -3.27 -0.94
CA GLN A 120 19.87 -4.71 -0.91
C GLN A 120 19.51 -5.29 0.46
N ALA A 121 19.98 -4.66 1.54
CA ALA A 121 19.70 -5.11 2.90
C ALA A 121 18.20 -5.17 3.17
N VAL A 122 17.43 -4.16 2.75
CA VAL A 122 15.96 -4.16 2.94
C VAL A 122 15.27 -5.24 2.12
N ALA A 123 15.71 -5.45 0.88
CA ALA A 123 15.16 -6.51 0.02
C ALA A 123 15.51 -7.93 0.50
N ASP A 124 16.53 -8.09 1.33
CA ASP A 124 16.84 -9.37 1.96
C ASP A 124 15.92 -9.65 3.17
N TYR A 125 15.19 -8.64 3.67
CA TYR A 125 14.22 -8.76 4.76
C TYR A 125 12.85 -8.22 4.31
N LEU A 126 12.21 -8.81 3.30
CA LEU A 126 10.93 -8.29 2.77
C LEU A 126 9.69 -8.71 3.57
N ILE A 127 9.67 -9.94 4.09
CA ILE A 127 8.52 -10.49 4.81
C ILE A 127 8.77 -10.51 6.32
N ALA A 128 7.80 -10.02 7.10
CA ALA A 128 7.68 -10.29 8.53
C ALA A 128 7.03 -11.65 8.72
N GLY A 129 7.81 -12.64 9.17
CA GLY A 129 7.32 -13.87 9.81
C GLY A 129 6.04 -14.49 9.24
N ASP A 130 5.23 -15.08 10.12
CA ASP A 130 4.04 -15.82 9.73
C ASP A 130 2.87 -14.87 9.37
N CYS A 131 2.73 -14.56 8.08
CA CYS A 131 1.62 -13.78 7.50
C CYS A 131 0.24 -14.26 7.99
N ARG A 132 0.07 -15.56 8.25
CA ARG A 132 -1.19 -16.14 8.69
C ARG A 132 -1.58 -15.61 10.07
N GLN A 133 -0.62 -15.48 10.98
CA GLN A 133 -0.88 -14.96 12.33
C GLN A 133 -1.34 -13.50 12.29
N ASN A 134 -0.70 -12.68 11.46
CA ASN A 134 -1.07 -11.27 11.28
C ASN A 134 -2.49 -11.12 10.76
N LEU A 135 -2.90 -11.94 9.79
CA LEU A 135 -4.25 -11.90 9.24
C LEU A 135 -5.30 -12.50 10.19
N GLN A 136 -4.99 -13.61 10.85
CA GLN A 136 -5.92 -14.26 11.79
C GLN A 136 -6.32 -13.37 12.96
N ALA A 137 -5.38 -12.55 13.48
CA ALA A 137 -5.70 -11.58 14.52
C ALA A 137 -6.78 -10.58 14.08
N GLN A 138 -6.71 -10.13 12.81
CA GLN A 138 -7.61 -9.13 12.23
C GLN A 138 -8.97 -9.72 11.84
N VAL A 139 -9.01 -10.99 11.41
CA VAL A 139 -10.26 -11.70 11.13
C VAL A 139 -11.10 -11.86 12.40
N LYS A 140 -10.45 -12.11 13.55
CA LYS A 140 -11.15 -12.24 14.84
C LYS A 140 -11.81 -10.95 15.31
N THR A 141 -11.25 -9.79 14.98
CA THR A 141 -11.79 -8.47 15.34
C THR A 141 -12.82 -7.95 14.33
N TRP A 142 -12.84 -8.49 13.11
CA TRP A 142 -13.69 -8.04 12.00
C TRP A 142 -15.17 -7.95 12.37
N ASN A 143 -15.76 -9.02 12.94
CA ASN A 143 -17.20 -9.07 13.23
C ASN A 143 -17.64 -7.97 14.21
N GLY A 144 -16.75 -7.52 15.11
CA GLY A 144 -17.01 -6.39 15.99
C GLY A 144 -17.06 -5.06 15.23
N ASN A 145 -16.13 -4.86 14.30
CA ASN A 145 -15.91 -3.61 13.57
C ASN A 145 -16.96 -3.33 12.48
N SER A 146 -17.44 -4.36 11.77
CA SER A 146 -18.47 -4.21 10.73
C SER A 146 -19.75 -3.56 11.25
N SER A 147 -20.09 -3.78 12.52
CA SER A 147 -21.30 -3.20 13.14
C SER A 147 -21.23 -1.67 13.30
N ALA A 148 -20.04 -1.08 13.21
CA ALA A 148 -19.77 0.33 13.49
C ALA A 148 -19.34 1.16 12.26
N ARG A 149 -19.60 0.68 11.03
CA ARG A 149 -19.17 1.31 9.75
C ARG A 149 -17.65 1.43 9.57
N TYR A 150 -16.88 0.55 10.23
CA TYR A 150 -15.46 0.39 10.00
C TYR A 150 -15.19 -0.89 9.22
N ASN A 151 -14.09 -0.92 8.46
CA ASN A 151 -13.59 -2.16 7.90
C ASN A 151 -12.97 -3.06 9.00
N ALA A 152 -12.52 -4.24 8.60
CA ALA A 152 -11.79 -5.21 9.42
C ALA A 152 -10.81 -4.62 10.43
N LEU A 153 -10.07 -3.61 9.96
CA LEU A 153 -8.92 -2.99 10.62
C LEU A 153 -9.35 -1.85 11.54
N GLY A 154 -10.66 -1.64 11.73
CA GLY A 154 -11.17 -0.48 12.46
C GLY A 154 -10.97 0.84 11.70
N LEU A 155 -10.71 0.79 10.39
CA LEU A 155 -10.52 1.98 9.55
C LEU A 155 -11.82 2.36 8.84
N PRO A 156 -12.02 3.64 8.49
CA PRO A 156 -13.17 4.06 7.70
C PRO A 156 -13.22 3.34 6.35
N THR A 157 -14.43 3.04 5.87
CA THR A 157 -14.62 2.51 4.52
C THR A 157 -13.97 3.45 3.49
N LEU A 158 -13.17 2.87 2.61
CA LEU A 158 -12.44 3.60 1.59
C LEU A 158 -13.39 4.02 0.47
N GLN A 159 -13.51 5.33 0.26
CA GLN A 159 -14.38 5.92 -0.76
C GLN A 159 -13.61 6.96 -1.58
N LYS A 160 -13.99 7.15 -2.83
CA LYS A 160 -13.43 8.15 -3.76
C LYS A 160 -13.89 9.58 -3.43
N THR A 161 -13.79 10.02 -2.16
CA THR A 161 -14.30 11.34 -1.74
C THR A 161 -13.34 12.10 -0.82
N PRO A 162 -13.37 13.44 -0.83
CA PRO A 162 -12.61 14.28 0.10
C PRO A 162 -12.85 13.94 1.57
N GLU A 163 -14.08 13.62 1.95
CA GLU A 163 -14.47 13.29 3.33
C GLU A 163 -13.82 11.98 3.79
N SER A 164 -13.72 10.99 2.89
CA SER A 164 -13.00 9.74 3.17
C SER A 164 -11.52 10.04 3.43
N ALA A 165 -10.87 10.84 2.56
CA ALA A 165 -9.47 11.25 2.76
C ALA A 165 -9.27 12.01 4.07
N ALA A 166 -10.19 12.91 4.43
CA ALA A 166 -10.15 13.67 5.68
C ALA A 166 -10.23 12.75 6.91
N ARG A 167 -11.09 11.73 6.92
CA ARG A 167 -11.16 10.76 8.02
C ARG A 167 -9.87 9.96 8.17
N TYR A 168 -9.27 9.53 7.06
CA TYR A 168 -7.96 8.88 7.10
C TYR A 168 -6.87 9.83 7.61
N PHE A 169 -6.92 11.10 7.22
CA PHE A 169 -5.98 12.13 7.68
C PHE A 169 -6.04 12.31 9.20
N GLU A 170 -7.24 12.46 9.76
CA GLU A 170 -7.47 12.60 11.21
C GLU A 170 -6.93 11.39 11.99
N ILE A 171 -7.20 10.17 11.52
CA ILE A 171 -6.69 8.94 12.15
C ILE A 171 -5.16 8.94 12.16
N LEU A 172 -4.54 9.28 11.02
CA LEU A 172 -3.08 9.31 10.90
C LEU A 172 -2.45 10.42 11.75
N GLN A 173 -3.13 11.55 11.90
CA GLN A 173 -2.67 12.68 12.73
C GLN A 173 -2.82 12.40 14.22
N SER A 174 -3.86 11.67 14.63
CA SER A 174 -4.11 11.33 16.04
C SER A 174 -2.99 10.49 16.68
N GLY A 175 -2.19 9.79 15.87
CA GLY A 175 -1.15 8.87 16.36
C GLY A 175 -1.71 7.65 17.10
N SER A 176 -3.01 7.37 16.96
CA SER A 176 -3.69 6.25 17.63
C SER A 176 -3.25 4.87 17.12
N LEU A 177 -2.76 4.80 15.89
CA LEU A 177 -2.31 3.53 15.28
C LEU A 177 -0.92 3.15 15.80
N ALA A 178 -0.77 1.89 16.20
CA ALA A 178 0.50 1.37 16.64
C ALA A 178 1.58 1.54 15.54
N THR A 179 2.81 1.82 15.98
CA THR A 179 3.95 1.97 15.07
C THR A 179 4.17 0.67 14.32
N GLN A 180 4.34 0.75 12.99
CA GLN A 180 4.50 -0.40 12.08
C GLN A 180 3.30 -1.37 12.05
N SER A 181 2.12 -0.91 12.47
CA SER A 181 0.89 -1.72 12.36
C SER A 181 0.44 -1.87 10.90
N LEU A 182 -0.33 -2.92 10.63
CA LEU A 182 -0.97 -3.13 9.33
C LEU A 182 -1.93 -1.98 9.01
N GLU A 183 -2.70 -1.59 10.01
CA GLU A 183 -3.67 -0.51 10.02
C GLU A 183 -3.01 0.80 9.59
N LEU A 184 -1.84 1.12 10.14
CA LEU A 184 -1.08 2.32 9.74
C LEU A 184 -0.67 2.28 8.26
N ARG A 185 -0.13 1.16 7.78
CA ARG A 185 0.29 1.03 6.38
C ARG A 185 -0.88 1.15 5.42
N ILE A 186 -1.99 0.47 5.74
CA ILE A 186 -3.22 0.51 4.95
C ILE A 186 -3.78 1.93 4.95
N ALA A 187 -3.88 2.58 6.10
CA ALA A 187 -4.36 3.96 6.19
C ALA A 187 -3.51 4.94 5.37
N GLN A 188 -2.17 4.82 5.43
CA GLN A 188 -1.25 5.62 4.64
C GLN A 188 -1.43 5.38 3.14
N ALA A 189 -1.51 4.13 2.69
CA ALA A 189 -1.76 3.81 1.28
C ALA A 189 -3.13 4.34 0.83
N SER A 190 -4.18 4.10 1.61
CA SER A 190 -5.56 4.51 1.34
C SER A 190 -5.70 6.01 1.10
N ILE A 191 -5.19 6.87 2.01
CA ILE A 191 -5.30 8.33 1.82
C ILE A 191 -4.59 8.79 0.55
N TYR A 192 -3.47 8.16 0.18
CA TYR A 192 -2.77 8.52 -1.05
C TYR A 192 -3.51 8.10 -2.31
N VAL A 193 -4.18 6.94 -2.29
CA VAL A 193 -5.03 6.48 -3.40
C VAL A 193 -6.18 7.45 -3.62
N ILE A 194 -6.87 7.88 -2.55
CA ILE A 194 -7.94 8.89 -2.64
C ILE A 194 -7.39 10.23 -3.13
N TYR A 195 -6.22 10.64 -2.66
CA TYR A 195 -5.55 11.86 -3.13
C TYR A 195 -5.26 11.81 -4.64
N LEU A 196 -4.82 10.66 -5.17
CA LEU A 196 -4.61 10.48 -6.61
C LEU A 196 -5.92 10.58 -7.39
N GLU A 197 -7.01 10.05 -6.85
CA GLU A 197 -8.35 10.16 -7.43
C GLU A 197 -8.82 11.63 -7.49
N ILE A 198 -8.72 12.37 -6.39
CA ILE A 198 -9.03 13.81 -6.37
C ILE A 198 -8.18 14.57 -7.39
N CYS A 199 -6.89 14.23 -7.51
CA CYS A 199 -6.00 14.82 -8.52
C CYS A 199 -6.37 14.47 -9.96
N ARG A 200 -7.01 13.32 -10.19
CA ARG A 200 -7.53 12.90 -11.49
C ARG A 200 -8.80 13.68 -11.82
N ASP A 201 -9.77 13.69 -10.91
CA ASP A 201 -11.03 14.44 -11.06
C ASP A 201 -10.79 15.93 -11.33
N LEU A 202 -9.82 16.54 -10.64
CA LEU A 202 -9.43 17.95 -10.86
C LEU A 202 -8.76 18.21 -12.22
N ARG A 203 -8.23 17.17 -12.85
CA ARG A 203 -7.61 17.23 -14.18
C ARG A 203 -8.68 17.08 -15.25
N ASP A 204 -9.59 16.14 -15.07
CA ASP A 204 -10.68 15.85 -15.99
C ASP A 204 -11.68 17.01 -16.03
N ARG A 205 -12.01 17.59 -14.86
CA ARG A 205 -12.83 18.83 -14.76
C ARG A 205 -12.13 20.07 -15.29
N LYS A 206 -10.82 20.04 -15.54
CA LYS A 206 -10.09 21.22 -16.02
C LYS A 206 -10.44 21.56 -17.47
N ASP A 207 -10.98 20.58 -18.19
CA ASP A 207 -11.52 20.73 -19.54
C ASP A 207 -12.94 21.31 -19.53
N GLU A 208 -13.58 21.41 -18.36
CA GLU A 208 -14.91 22.00 -18.12
C GLU A 208 -14.82 23.13 -17.09
N ASP A 209 -14.61 24.36 -17.58
CA ASP A 209 -14.73 25.67 -16.89
C ASP A 209 -14.88 25.64 -15.35
N ASN A 210 -13.79 25.34 -14.63
CA ASN A 210 -13.81 25.18 -13.16
C ASN A 210 -13.56 26.52 -12.43
N PRO A 211 -14.53 27.09 -11.69
CA PRO A 211 -14.43 28.41 -11.07
C PRO A 211 -13.50 28.49 -9.84
N SER A 212 -13.05 27.35 -9.29
CA SER A 212 -12.29 27.33 -8.02
C SER A 212 -10.77 27.36 -8.18
N ARG A 213 -10.23 27.47 -9.40
CA ARG A 213 -8.78 27.58 -9.62
C ARG A 213 -8.40 29.03 -9.87
N SER A 214 -7.55 29.58 -9.01
CA SER A 214 -6.78 30.76 -9.41
C SER A 214 -5.84 30.35 -10.57
N LYS A 215 -5.68 31.21 -11.58
CA LYS A 215 -4.78 30.96 -12.73
C LYS A 215 -3.35 30.77 -12.23
N GLY A 216 -2.94 29.52 -11.98
CA GLY A 216 -1.58 29.19 -11.56
C GLY A 216 -1.45 28.05 -10.56
N ASP A 217 -2.54 27.65 -9.89
CA ASP A 217 -2.45 26.64 -8.84
C ASP A 217 -2.15 25.23 -9.40
N LYS A 218 -1.13 24.59 -8.80
CA LYS A 218 -0.80 23.18 -9.05
C LYS A 218 -1.96 22.29 -8.58
N ILE A 219 -2.29 21.25 -9.35
CA ILE A 219 -3.41 20.33 -9.03
C ILE A 219 -3.24 19.75 -7.63
N GLU A 220 -2.00 19.40 -7.30
CA GLU A 220 -1.59 18.83 -6.02
C GLU A 220 -1.91 19.75 -4.85
N THR A 221 -1.71 21.07 -5.01
CA THR A 221 -2.03 22.07 -3.97
C THR A 221 -3.53 22.16 -3.77
N VAL A 222 -4.30 22.20 -4.86
CA VAL A 222 -5.77 22.25 -4.79
C VAL A 222 -6.32 20.98 -4.14
N ALA A 223 -5.84 19.80 -4.52
CA ALA A 223 -6.25 18.52 -3.94
C ALA A 223 -5.98 18.46 -2.43
N ARG A 224 -4.82 18.94 -1.97
CA ARG A 224 -4.52 19.02 -0.52
C ARG A 224 -5.47 19.96 0.20
N ASN A 225 -5.75 21.12 -0.38
CA ASN A 225 -6.68 22.08 0.22
C ASN A 225 -8.11 21.52 0.29
N ILE A 226 -8.54 20.73 -0.69
CA ILE A 226 -9.83 20.02 -0.64
C ILE A 226 -9.89 19.03 0.54
N ILE A 227 -8.83 18.24 0.73
CA ILE A 227 -8.76 17.29 1.86
C ILE A 227 -8.75 18.04 3.20
N LEU A 228 -7.94 19.09 3.32
CA LEU A 228 -7.88 19.93 4.53
C LEU A 228 -9.21 20.67 4.79
N GLY A 229 -9.91 21.09 3.74
CA GLY A 229 -11.23 21.73 3.85
C GLY A 229 -12.26 20.76 4.42
N ALA A 230 -12.32 19.54 3.88
CA ALA A 230 -13.19 18.49 4.42
C ALA A 230 -12.82 18.12 5.87
N ALA A 231 -11.53 18.11 6.21
CA ALA A 231 -11.09 17.84 7.58
C ALA A 231 -11.47 18.96 8.56
N ALA A 232 -11.30 20.23 8.16
CA ALA A 232 -11.72 21.39 8.93
C ALA A 232 -13.24 21.39 9.18
N GLU A 233 -14.03 21.03 8.18
CA GLU A 233 -15.49 20.89 8.31
C GLU A 233 -15.88 19.79 9.32
N ILE A 234 -15.21 18.63 9.27
CA ILE A 234 -15.41 17.54 10.24
C ILE A 234 -15.03 17.99 11.66
N ALA A 235 -13.95 18.75 11.81
CA ALA A 235 -13.49 19.29 13.09
C ALA A 235 -14.34 20.46 13.61
N GLY A 236 -15.14 21.09 12.74
CA GLY A 236 -15.86 22.32 13.07
C GLY A 236 -14.95 23.54 13.23
N GLU A 237 -13.80 23.55 12.55
CA GLU A 237 -12.78 24.60 12.62
C GLU A 237 -12.79 25.51 11.39
N ASP A 238 -12.26 26.73 11.53
CA ASP A 238 -12.05 27.62 10.39
C ASP A 238 -10.97 27.04 9.46
N PHE A 239 -11.23 27.05 8.15
CA PHE A 239 -10.33 26.46 7.17
C PHE A 239 -8.94 27.13 7.15
N SER A 240 -8.85 28.45 7.33
CA SER A 240 -7.57 29.14 7.28
C SER A 240 -6.69 28.70 8.44
N ASP A 241 -7.25 28.67 9.64
CA ASP A 241 -6.54 28.27 10.86
C ASP A 241 -6.14 26.79 10.81
N TYR A 242 -7.05 25.92 10.37
CA TYR A 242 -6.78 24.49 10.25
C TYR A 242 -5.71 24.21 9.18
N ARG A 243 -5.77 24.87 8.02
CA ARG A 243 -4.78 24.71 6.95
C ARG A 243 -3.38 25.10 7.41
N ASP A 244 -3.26 26.21 8.14
CA ASP A 244 -1.97 26.71 8.58
C ASP A 244 -1.35 25.80 9.66
N GLN A 245 -2.17 25.16 10.50
CA GLN A 245 -1.73 24.18 11.50
C GLN A 245 -1.38 22.81 10.89
N SER A 246 -2.20 22.34 9.94
CA SER A 246 -2.16 20.95 9.44
C SER A 246 -1.48 20.79 8.06
N GLY A 247 -1.09 21.90 7.41
CA GLY A 247 -0.51 21.89 6.06
C GLY A 247 0.79 21.08 5.91
N ASN A 248 1.66 21.11 6.91
CA ASN A 248 2.87 20.28 6.93
C ASN A 248 2.52 18.81 7.20
N SER A 249 1.59 18.56 8.12
CA SER A 249 1.13 17.20 8.47
C SER A 249 0.53 16.47 7.27
N ILE A 250 -0.34 17.11 6.49
CA ILE A 250 -0.90 16.48 5.28
C ILE A 250 0.17 16.18 4.23
N THR A 251 1.16 17.04 4.09
CA THR A 251 2.28 16.82 3.17
C THR A 251 3.07 15.57 3.54
N GLU A 252 3.33 15.40 4.84
CA GLU A 252 4.05 14.25 5.37
C GLU A 252 3.24 12.96 5.26
N VAL A 253 1.95 12.99 5.63
CA VAL A 253 1.04 11.86 5.47
C VAL A 253 0.97 11.39 4.01
N LEU A 254 0.79 12.32 3.06
CA LEU A 254 0.77 11.98 1.64
C LEU A 254 2.12 11.48 1.13
N ARG A 255 3.24 11.97 1.69
CA ARG A 255 4.58 11.47 1.36
C ARG A 255 4.75 10.01 1.80
N TRP A 256 4.31 9.64 2.98
CA TRP A 256 4.32 8.24 3.45
C TRP A 256 3.40 7.36 2.63
N GLY A 257 2.17 7.83 2.40
CA GLY A 257 1.20 7.13 1.58
C GLY A 257 1.70 6.88 0.16
N LYS A 258 2.37 7.88 -0.44
CA LYS A 258 3.03 7.73 -1.75
C LYS A 258 4.02 6.57 -1.75
N ARG A 259 4.84 6.44 -0.71
CA ARG A 259 5.85 5.38 -0.66
C ARG A 259 5.22 3.99 -0.55
N TRP A 260 4.26 3.81 0.36
CA TRP A 260 3.53 2.55 0.49
C TRP A 260 2.79 2.18 -0.78
N TRP A 261 2.08 3.14 -1.37
CA TRP A 261 1.34 2.91 -2.60
C TRP A 261 2.25 2.59 -3.77
N SER A 262 3.39 3.27 -3.90
CA SER A 262 4.37 2.97 -4.95
C SER A 262 4.94 1.57 -4.80
N LEU A 263 5.32 1.19 -3.57
CA LEU A 263 5.80 -0.17 -3.29
C LEU A 263 4.73 -1.21 -3.66
N ALA A 264 3.53 -1.06 -3.12
CA ALA A 264 2.40 -1.97 -3.34
C ALA A 264 2.00 -2.07 -4.83
N SER A 265 2.01 -0.96 -5.55
CA SER A 265 1.74 -0.94 -7.01
C SER A 265 2.83 -1.66 -7.82
N GLY A 266 4.08 -1.63 -7.35
CA GLY A 266 5.22 -2.20 -8.05
C GLY A 266 5.43 -3.69 -7.82
N VAL A 267 5.14 -4.18 -6.60
CA VAL A 267 5.43 -5.55 -6.18
C VAL A 267 4.19 -6.38 -5.83
N GLY A 268 3.00 -5.77 -5.77
CA GLY A 268 1.75 -6.41 -5.38
C GLY A 268 1.22 -5.89 -4.03
N LEU A 269 -0.11 -5.79 -3.90
CA LEU A 269 -0.74 -5.22 -2.70
C LEU A 269 -0.49 -6.06 -1.43
N GLY A 270 -0.15 -7.35 -1.56
CA GLY A 270 0.19 -8.21 -0.43
C GLY A 270 1.31 -7.69 0.45
N VAL A 271 2.23 -6.87 -0.10
CA VAL A 271 3.32 -6.27 0.67
C VAL A 271 2.81 -5.42 1.84
N LEU A 272 1.61 -4.83 1.74
CA LEU A 272 1.04 -4.04 2.84
C LEU A 272 0.70 -4.90 4.06
N ILE A 273 0.36 -6.17 3.82
CA ILE A 273 0.04 -7.16 4.86
C ILE A 273 1.31 -7.76 5.45
N THR A 274 2.25 -8.14 4.60
CA THR A 274 3.34 -9.06 4.96
C THR A 274 4.67 -8.38 5.19
N CYS A 275 4.75 -7.07 5.03
CA CYS A 275 5.96 -6.28 5.20
C CYS A 275 6.69 -6.58 6.54
N SER A 276 8.01 -6.78 6.47
CA SER A 276 8.90 -6.87 7.64
C SER A 276 8.90 -5.60 8.50
N GLU A 277 9.32 -5.72 9.77
CA GLU A 277 9.56 -4.55 10.61
C GLU A 277 10.66 -3.67 10.02
N GLU A 278 11.69 -4.26 9.42
CA GLU A 278 12.81 -3.57 8.77
C GLU A 278 12.34 -2.71 7.59
N LEU A 279 11.50 -3.27 6.72
CA LEU A 279 10.93 -2.56 5.57
C LEU A 279 9.96 -1.47 6.06
N ALA A 280 9.18 -1.72 7.11
CA ALA A 280 8.28 -0.73 7.70
C ALA A 280 9.06 0.43 8.36
N ASP A 281 10.12 0.13 9.10
CA ASP A 281 11.00 1.14 9.71
C ASP A 281 11.72 1.95 8.65
N TRP A 282 12.22 1.29 7.61
CA TRP A 282 12.88 1.93 6.51
C TRP A 282 11.95 2.89 5.78
N ASN A 283 10.69 2.48 5.59
CA ASN A 283 9.71 3.31 4.92
C ASN A 283 9.28 4.51 5.77
N ARG A 284 9.63 4.57 7.07
CA ARG A 284 9.35 5.68 8.01
C ARG A 284 10.55 6.61 8.25
N ARG A 285 11.78 6.26 7.86
CA ARG A 285 12.94 7.14 8.11
C ARG A 285 12.90 8.33 7.14
N ASP A 286 12.75 9.53 7.70
CA ASP A 286 12.62 10.79 6.97
C ASP A 286 13.85 11.18 6.16
N GLU A 287 15.03 10.92 6.72
CA GLU A 287 16.25 11.59 6.24
C GLU A 287 17.07 10.78 5.23
N ASN A 288 16.81 9.47 5.10
CA ASN A 288 17.74 8.58 4.39
C ASN A 288 17.15 7.89 3.17
N PHE A 289 15.86 8.13 2.88
CA PHE A 289 15.17 7.34 1.87
C PHE A 289 14.54 8.16 0.75
N THR A 290 15.20 8.13 -0.39
CA THR A 290 14.85 8.88 -1.59
C THR A 290 13.90 8.09 -2.48
N ALA A 291 13.14 8.79 -3.33
CA ALA A 291 12.33 8.15 -4.37
C ALA A 291 13.18 7.26 -5.31
N THR A 292 14.45 7.63 -5.53
CA THR A 292 15.42 6.85 -6.29
C THR A 292 15.65 5.48 -5.67
N GLN A 293 15.91 5.43 -4.36
CA GLN A 293 16.10 4.16 -3.69
C GLN A 293 14.80 3.33 -3.64
N LEU A 294 13.61 3.96 -3.60
CA LEU A 294 12.34 3.22 -3.63
C LEU A 294 12.17 2.49 -4.96
N ASN A 295 12.41 3.20 -6.06
CA ASN A 295 12.36 2.62 -7.40
C ASN A 295 13.41 1.52 -7.54
N ALA A 296 14.58 1.68 -6.94
CA ALA A 296 15.61 0.66 -6.92
C ALA A 296 15.21 -0.59 -6.14
N LEU A 297 14.58 -0.43 -4.97
CA LEU A 297 14.04 -1.55 -4.20
C LEU A 297 13.02 -2.31 -5.05
N ILE A 298 12.06 -1.61 -5.66
CA ILE A 298 11.03 -2.24 -6.49
C ILE A 298 11.66 -2.94 -7.70
N THR A 299 12.64 -2.31 -8.35
CA THR A 299 13.37 -2.90 -9.48
C THR A 299 14.10 -4.18 -9.06
N TYR A 300 14.79 -4.17 -7.91
CA TYR A 300 15.47 -5.36 -7.39
C TYR A 300 14.47 -6.49 -7.11
N ILE A 301 13.37 -6.20 -6.42
CA ILE A 301 12.35 -7.22 -6.13
C ILE A 301 11.80 -7.80 -7.44
N ARG A 302 11.51 -6.95 -8.43
CA ARG A 302 10.96 -7.39 -9.72
C ARG A 302 11.92 -8.27 -10.51
N SER A 303 13.21 -7.96 -10.49
CA SER A 303 14.21 -8.66 -11.30
C SER A 303 14.78 -9.91 -10.65
N ALA A 304 14.80 -9.97 -9.31
CA ALA A 304 15.55 -11.00 -8.59
C ALA A 304 14.80 -11.61 -7.40
N ARG A 305 13.50 -11.30 -7.23
CA ARG A 305 12.63 -11.89 -6.21
C ARG A 305 11.25 -12.33 -6.77
N PRO A 306 11.19 -13.15 -7.84
CA PRO A 306 9.92 -13.58 -8.43
C PRO A 306 9.02 -14.40 -7.50
N GLY A 307 9.60 -15.13 -6.54
CA GLY A 307 8.86 -15.83 -5.49
C GLY A 307 8.09 -14.85 -4.59
N TYR A 308 8.75 -13.80 -4.09
CA TYR A 308 8.07 -12.74 -3.33
C TYR A 308 7.01 -12.01 -4.15
N LEU A 309 7.28 -11.69 -5.43
CA LEU A 309 6.28 -11.05 -6.30
C LEU A 309 5.02 -11.91 -6.43
N THR A 310 5.18 -13.20 -6.67
CA THR A 310 4.07 -14.15 -6.80
C THR A 310 3.28 -14.22 -5.49
N PHE A 311 3.97 -14.24 -4.36
CA PHE A 311 3.35 -14.24 -3.04
C PHE A 311 2.59 -12.94 -2.73
N PHE A 312 3.17 -11.77 -2.99
CA PHE A 312 2.46 -10.50 -2.78
C PHE A 312 1.27 -10.34 -3.71
N GLY A 313 1.37 -10.84 -4.95
CA GLY A 313 0.29 -10.88 -5.91
C GLY A 313 -0.86 -11.82 -5.48
N SER A 314 -0.56 -12.98 -4.88
CA SER A 314 -1.61 -13.91 -4.43
C SER A 314 -2.47 -13.36 -3.29
N LEU A 315 -1.96 -12.35 -2.58
CA LEU A 315 -2.69 -11.64 -1.51
C LEU A 315 -3.43 -10.39 -2.00
N GLU A 316 -3.35 -10.03 -3.29
CA GLU A 316 -3.89 -8.76 -3.82
C GLU A 316 -5.40 -8.61 -3.58
N SER A 317 -6.17 -9.69 -3.80
CA SER A 317 -7.62 -9.69 -3.53
C SER A 317 -7.93 -9.46 -2.06
N VAL A 318 -7.21 -10.11 -1.14
CA VAL A 318 -7.43 -9.97 0.30
C VAL A 318 -7.08 -8.55 0.76
N THR A 319 -5.95 -8.00 0.32
CA THR A 319 -5.57 -6.62 0.63
C THR A 319 -6.61 -5.63 0.11
N LYS A 320 -7.07 -5.81 -1.12
CA LYS A 320 -8.09 -4.92 -1.71
C LYS A 320 -9.40 -4.97 -0.93
N SER A 321 -9.88 -6.16 -0.58
CA SER A 321 -11.08 -6.32 0.24
C SER A 321 -10.92 -5.70 1.63
N LEU A 322 -9.74 -5.83 2.28
CA LEU A 322 -9.44 -5.15 3.54
C LEU A 322 -9.52 -3.62 3.42
N MET A 323 -8.93 -3.06 2.36
CA MET A 323 -8.94 -1.61 2.10
C MET A 323 -10.36 -1.10 1.85
N LEU A 324 -11.13 -1.79 1.01
CA LEU A 324 -12.50 -1.42 0.65
C LEU A 324 -13.53 -1.73 1.74
N GLY A 325 -13.18 -2.55 2.74
CA GLY A 325 -14.12 -3.03 3.74
C GLY A 325 -15.13 -4.04 3.21
N ASP A 326 -14.76 -4.80 2.17
CA ASP A 326 -15.57 -5.88 1.61
C ASP A 326 -15.40 -7.17 2.43
N GLU A 327 -16.53 -7.75 2.84
CA GLU A 327 -16.60 -9.00 3.61
C GLU A 327 -16.09 -10.22 2.83
N SER A 328 -15.87 -10.11 1.52
CA SER A 328 -15.23 -11.15 0.72
C SER A 328 -13.85 -11.58 1.26
N ALA A 329 -13.12 -10.69 1.95
CA ALA A 329 -11.87 -11.05 2.65
C ALA A 329 -12.10 -12.16 3.70
N LEU A 330 -13.24 -12.14 4.39
CA LEU A 330 -13.56 -13.12 5.42
C LEU A 330 -13.77 -14.52 4.84
N ALA A 331 -14.42 -14.62 3.68
CA ALA A 331 -14.63 -15.90 3.00
C ALA A 331 -13.30 -16.58 2.64
N ILE A 332 -12.29 -15.80 2.25
CA ILE A 332 -10.94 -16.30 1.95
C ILE A 332 -10.24 -16.81 3.23
N THR A 333 -10.56 -16.24 4.39
CA THR A 333 -9.93 -16.60 5.67
C THR A 333 -10.65 -17.69 6.48
N SER A 334 -11.92 -17.96 6.20
CA SER A 334 -12.82 -18.79 7.03
C SER A 334 -13.11 -20.17 6.45
N HIS A 335 -12.67 -20.46 5.22
CA HIS A 335 -12.60 -21.84 4.74
C HIS A 335 -11.51 -22.58 5.54
N ASP A 336 -11.93 -23.57 6.34
CA ASP A 336 -11.15 -24.64 7.01
C ASP A 336 -10.94 -24.58 8.53
N GLU A 337 -12.04 -24.68 9.28
CA GLU A 337 -11.99 -25.35 10.60
C GLU A 337 -12.83 -26.65 10.66
N LYS A 338 -13.69 -26.93 9.67
CA LYS A 338 -14.65 -28.07 9.74
C LYS A 338 -14.43 -29.22 8.76
N ALA A 339 -13.53 -29.08 7.78
CA ALA A 339 -13.10 -30.19 6.95
C ALA A 339 -11.68 -30.55 7.38
N GLY A 340 -11.40 -31.82 7.67
CA GLY A 340 -10.04 -32.31 7.95
C GLY A 340 -9.10 -32.29 6.74
N GLY A 341 -9.30 -31.35 5.81
CA GLY A 341 -8.42 -31.05 4.70
C GLY A 341 -7.53 -29.86 5.08
N SER A 342 -6.25 -29.96 4.76
CA SER A 342 -5.29 -28.87 4.95
C SER A 342 -5.85 -27.57 4.37
N SER A 343 -5.94 -26.54 5.21
CA SER A 343 -6.29 -25.17 4.84
C SER A 343 -5.24 -24.60 3.91
N LYS A 344 -5.35 -24.96 2.63
CA LYS A 344 -4.49 -24.46 1.58
C LYS A 344 -4.97 -23.06 1.21
N TRP A 345 -4.70 -22.12 2.11
CA TRP A 345 -4.26 -20.81 1.67
C TRP A 345 -3.27 -21.07 0.53
N LEU A 346 -3.56 -20.58 -0.68
CA LEU A 346 -2.64 -20.63 -1.82
C LEU A 346 -1.46 -19.66 -1.59
N ILE A 347 -0.97 -19.60 -0.35
CA ILE A 347 0.30 -19.01 0.01
C ILE A 347 1.33 -20.07 -0.38
N PRO A 348 2.20 -19.79 -1.37
CA PRO A 348 3.31 -20.68 -1.68
C PRO A 348 4.08 -21.00 -0.41
N ASP A 349 4.54 -22.25 -0.30
CA ASP A 349 5.39 -22.67 0.80
C ASP A 349 6.58 -21.69 0.90
N GLU A 350 6.97 -21.33 2.12
CA GLU A 350 8.12 -20.46 2.34
C GLU A 350 9.38 -21.04 1.71
N ASP A 351 9.55 -22.36 1.79
CA ASP A 351 10.69 -23.06 1.21
C ASP A 351 10.68 -22.99 -0.33
N GLU A 352 9.50 -23.14 -0.95
CA GLU A 352 9.34 -23.06 -2.40
C GLU A 352 9.62 -21.63 -2.90
N ARG A 353 9.05 -20.63 -2.23
CA ARG A 353 9.28 -19.21 -2.52
C ARG A 353 10.76 -18.86 -2.44
N CYS A 354 11.40 -19.21 -1.33
CA CYS A 354 12.82 -18.93 -1.10
C CYS A 354 13.70 -19.63 -2.15
N SER A 355 13.41 -20.88 -2.50
CA SER A 355 14.15 -21.60 -3.54
C SER A 355 14.06 -20.92 -4.91
N VAL A 356 12.87 -20.45 -5.30
CA VAL A 356 12.66 -19.71 -6.56
C VAL A 356 13.50 -18.42 -6.58
N ASP A 357 13.54 -17.69 -5.46
CA ASP A 357 14.28 -16.44 -5.34
C ASP A 357 15.80 -16.66 -5.29
N GLU A 358 16.26 -17.70 -4.60
CA GLU A 358 17.68 -18.10 -4.56
C GLU A 358 18.19 -18.49 -5.96
N ASN A 359 17.40 -19.25 -6.71
CA ASN A 359 17.72 -19.59 -8.09
C ASN A 359 17.75 -18.34 -8.98
N SER A 360 16.76 -17.46 -8.86
CA SER A 360 16.71 -16.19 -9.61
C SER A 360 17.91 -15.29 -9.31
N LEU A 361 18.31 -15.20 -8.04
CA LEU A 361 19.51 -14.49 -7.59
C LEU A 361 20.80 -15.06 -8.19
N PHE A 362 20.91 -16.39 -8.23
CA PHE A 362 22.10 -17.07 -8.74
C PHE A 362 22.29 -16.82 -10.25
N LEU A 363 21.20 -16.68 -11.00
CA LEU A 363 21.22 -16.45 -12.44
C LEU A 363 21.52 -15.00 -12.85
N GLN A 364 21.60 -14.07 -11.91
CA GLN A 364 21.86 -12.66 -12.23
C GLN A 364 23.27 -12.47 -12.80
N THR A 365 23.37 -11.70 -13.88
CA THR A 365 24.62 -11.35 -14.55
C THR A 365 24.70 -9.84 -14.74
N THR A 366 25.91 -9.28 -14.81
CA THR A 366 26.09 -7.84 -15.08
C THR A 366 26.08 -7.49 -16.57
N SER A 367 25.99 -8.50 -17.45
CA SER A 367 25.81 -8.32 -18.89
C SER A 367 24.44 -7.77 -19.24
N ASP A 368 23.44 -8.08 -18.42
CA ASP A 368 22.03 -7.81 -18.69
C ASP A 368 21.47 -6.86 -17.61
N PRO A 369 21.63 -5.53 -17.79
CA PRO A 369 21.20 -4.56 -16.80
C PRO A 369 19.68 -4.58 -16.62
N TRP A 370 19.23 -4.38 -15.38
CA TRP A 370 17.79 -4.34 -15.10
C TRP A 370 17.11 -3.12 -15.72
N GLU A 371 15.88 -3.32 -16.18
CA GLU A 371 15.02 -2.24 -16.63
C GLU A 371 14.40 -1.52 -15.43
N CYS A 372 14.64 -0.20 -15.37
CA CYS A 372 14.08 0.64 -14.31
C CYS A 372 12.59 0.91 -14.56
N VAL A 373 11.76 0.65 -13.56
CA VAL A 373 10.32 0.92 -13.65
C VAL A 373 10.03 2.39 -13.32
N ASP A 374 9.26 3.09 -14.18
CA ASP A 374 8.70 4.39 -13.81
C ASP A 374 7.51 4.23 -12.86
N MET A 375 7.85 4.12 -11.58
CA MET A 375 6.85 3.91 -10.53
C MET A 375 5.84 5.03 -10.39
N GLU A 376 6.12 6.24 -10.90
CA GLU A 376 5.14 7.30 -10.86
C GLU A 376 3.98 7.05 -11.84
N ALA A 377 4.27 6.54 -13.03
CA ALA A 377 3.26 6.16 -14.01
C ALA A 377 2.46 4.95 -13.52
N VAL A 378 3.16 3.88 -13.10
CA VAL A 378 2.54 2.64 -12.61
C VAL A 378 1.63 2.91 -11.41
N SER A 379 2.06 3.75 -10.46
CA SER A 379 1.25 4.07 -9.27
C SER A 379 -0.04 4.81 -9.62
N LYS A 380 0.00 5.70 -10.62
CA LYS A 380 -1.19 6.45 -11.07
C LYS A 380 -2.16 5.53 -11.81
N GLU A 381 -1.65 4.66 -12.68
CA GLU A 381 -2.44 3.67 -13.41
C GLU A 381 -3.12 2.69 -12.46
N LYS A 382 -2.37 2.09 -11.52
CA LYS A 382 -2.93 1.18 -10.52
C LYS A 382 -3.98 1.85 -9.63
N ALA A 383 -3.81 3.13 -9.28
CA ALA A 383 -4.81 3.85 -8.50
C ALA A 383 -6.11 4.07 -9.29
N ALA A 384 -6.00 4.35 -10.60
CA ALA A 384 -7.16 4.54 -11.47
C ALA A 384 -8.02 3.27 -11.60
N LEU A 385 -7.41 2.08 -11.50
CA LEU A 385 -8.05 0.77 -11.55
C LEU A 385 -8.41 0.20 -10.16
N PHE A 386 -8.05 0.92 -9.08
CA PHE A 386 -8.18 0.38 -7.73
C PHE A 386 -9.65 0.28 -7.28
N PHE A 387 -10.41 1.33 -7.53
CA PHE A 387 -11.82 1.45 -7.17
C PHE A 387 -12.70 1.15 -8.38
#